data_AF-A0A0R0FF89-F1
#
_entry.id   AF-A0A0R0FF89-F1
#
_cell.length_a   1.000
_cell.length_b   1.000
_cell.length_c   1.000
_cell.angle_alpha   90.00
_cell.angle_beta   90.00
_cell.angle_gamma   90.00
#
_symmetry.space_group_name_H-M   'P 1'
#
loop_
_entity.id
_entity.type
_entity.pdbx_description
1 polymer ?
#
loop_
_entity_poly.entity_id
_entity_poly.type
_entity_poly.pdbx_seq_one_letter_code
_entity_poly.pdbx_strand_id
1 'polypeptide(L)'
;MKLRSILLIVWALFALLSHAYGEIRFCQKEMTLDGSCPLGTSGESCFLEFLNRLGASAMPMNCSCKDDPSHNKRQCTCNVVCNT
;
A
#
# COMPACT_ATOMS: atom_id res chain seq x y z
N MET A 1 10.89 -19.39 37.84
CA MET A 1 9.62 -18.66 37.58
C MET A 1 9.75 -17.55 36.54
N LYS A 2 10.79 -16.69 36.58
CA LYS A 2 10.96 -15.59 35.62
C LYS A 2 10.96 -16.02 34.14
N LEU A 3 11.76 -17.03 33.76
CA LEU A 3 11.87 -17.47 32.36
C LEU A 3 10.55 -18.04 31.80
N ARG A 4 9.85 -18.88 32.57
CA ARG A 4 8.57 -19.47 32.17
C ARG A 4 7.51 -18.40 31.90
N SER A 5 7.40 -17.40 32.78
CA SER A 5 6.48 -16.29 32.59
C SER A 5 6.81 -15.46 31.34
N ILE A 6 8.09 -15.18 31.09
CA ILE A 6 8.51 -14.44 29.88
C ILE A 6 8.16 -15.23 28.62
N LEU A 7 8.45 -16.53 28.56
CA LEU A 7 8.11 -17.38 27.42
C LEU A 7 6.60 -17.41 27.14
N LEU A 8 5.77 -17.49 28.19
CA LEU A 8 4.31 -17.44 28.06
C LEU A 8 3.83 -16.09 27.52
N ILE A 9 4.41 -14.98 27.96
CA ILE A 9 4.07 -13.64 27.47
C ILE A 9 4.47 -13.48 26.00
N VAL A 10 5.69 -13.89 25.63
CA VAL A 10 6.15 -13.84 24.23
C VAL A 10 5.25 -14.69 23.33
N TRP A 11 4.85 -15.87 23.78
CA TRP A 11 3.97 -16.74 23.00
C TRP A 11 2.56 -16.16 22.87
N ALA A 12 2.00 -15.59 23.95
CA ALA A 12 0.70 -14.92 23.91
C ALA A 12 0.72 -13.71 22.96
N LEU A 13 1.78 -12.89 23.02
CA LEU A 13 1.97 -11.77 22.09
C LEU A 13 2.08 -12.27 20.65
N PHE A 14 2.88 -13.31 20.38
CA PHE A 14 3.01 -13.88 19.04
C PHE A 14 1.68 -14.39 18.47
N ALA A 15 0.88 -15.08 19.29
CA ALA A 15 -0.45 -15.54 18.89
C ALA A 15 -1.39 -14.36 18.58
N LEU A 16 -1.44 -13.35 19.46
CA LEU A 16 -2.23 -12.13 19.26
C LEU A 16 -1.82 -11.37 18.00
N LEU A 17 -0.51 -11.22 17.76
CA LEU A 17 0.04 -10.60 16.56
C LEU A 17 -0.36 -11.38 15.31
N SER A 18 -0.23 -12.70 15.33
CA SER A 18 -0.61 -13.57 14.20
C SER A 18 -2.10 -13.48 13.86
N HIS A 19 -2.96 -13.31 14.88
CA HIS A 19 -4.39 -13.08 14.66
C HIS A 19 -4.71 -11.66 14.18
N ALA A 20 -3.95 -10.66 14.64
CA ALA A 20 -4.15 -9.27 14.24
C ALA A 20 -3.71 -8.99 12.80
N TYR A 21 -2.59 -9.60 12.38
CA TYR A 21 -2.15 -9.62 10.98
C TYR A 21 -2.92 -10.71 10.24
N GLY A 22 -4.21 -10.45 9.96
CA GLY A 22 -4.97 -11.27 9.02
C GLY A 22 -4.28 -11.37 7.65
N GLU A 23 -4.85 -12.17 6.74
CA GLU A 23 -4.34 -12.30 5.38
C GLU A 23 -4.25 -10.92 4.69
N ILE A 24 -3.07 -10.58 4.18
CA ILE A 24 -2.85 -9.32 3.44
C ILE A 24 -3.66 -9.38 2.15
N ARG A 25 -4.58 -8.43 1.97
CA ARG A 25 -5.37 -8.28 0.74
C ARG A 25 -4.97 -7.03 -0.01
N PHE A 26 -5.04 -7.12 -1.33
CA PHE A 26 -4.78 -6.00 -2.23
C PHE A 26 -6.06 -5.56 -2.92
N CYS A 27 -6.35 -4.27 -2.85
CA CYS A 27 -7.46 -3.64 -3.53
C CYS A 27 -6.94 -2.67 -4.59
N GLN A 28 -7.60 -2.61 -5.74
CA GLN A 28 -7.33 -1.57 -6.71
C GLN A 28 -7.79 -0.22 -6.15
N LYS A 29 -6.90 0.77 -6.22
CA LYS A 29 -7.20 2.14 -5.82
C LYS A 29 -6.67 3.10 -6.87
N GLU A 30 -7.44 4.16 -7.09
CA GLU A 30 -7.19 5.14 -8.13
C GLU A 30 -6.94 6.52 -7.51
N MET A 31 -6.13 7.32 -8.22
CA MET A 31 -5.83 8.68 -7.85
C MET A 31 -5.70 9.54 -9.10
N THR A 32 -6.45 10.63 -9.12
CA THR A 32 -6.31 11.64 -10.17
C THR A 32 -5.30 12.69 -9.73
N LEU A 33 -4.30 12.93 -10.58
CA LEU A 33 -3.23 13.89 -10.38
C LEU A 33 -3.22 14.91 -11.51
N ASP A 34 -2.69 16.09 -11.25
CA ASP A 34 -2.49 17.09 -12.29
C ASP A 34 -1.31 16.72 -13.21
N GLY A 35 -1.37 17.19 -14.45
CA GLY A 35 -0.35 16.97 -15.48
C GLY A 35 -0.46 15.61 -16.17
N SER A 36 0.55 15.31 -17.00
CA SER A 36 0.63 14.10 -17.81
C SER A 36 1.49 12.99 -17.19
N CYS A 37 1.30 11.76 -17.64
CA CYS A 37 2.16 10.64 -17.30
C CYS A 37 3.59 10.89 -17.81
N PRO A 38 4.63 10.79 -16.96
CA PRO A 38 6.01 10.97 -17.40
C PRO A 38 6.40 9.82 -18.32
N LEU A 39 7.12 10.15 -19.40
CA LEU A 39 7.63 9.16 -20.36
C LEU A 39 8.59 8.19 -19.65
N GLY A 40 8.38 6.88 -19.83
CA GLY A 40 9.26 5.82 -19.34
C GLY A 40 9.17 5.49 -17.84
N THR A 41 8.68 6.39 -16.99
CA THR A 41 8.63 6.20 -15.51
C THR A 41 7.22 6.36 -14.93
N SER A 42 6.18 6.27 -15.76
CA SER A 42 4.82 6.60 -15.37
C SER A 42 4.29 5.77 -14.18
N GLY A 43 4.49 4.45 -14.20
CA GLY A 43 4.11 3.56 -13.10
C GLY A 43 4.90 3.81 -11.81
N GLU A 44 6.20 4.09 -11.92
CA GLU A 44 7.05 4.44 -10.77
C GLU A 44 6.61 5.76 -10.13
N SER A 45 6.29 6.78 -10.94
CA SER A 45 5.78 8.06 -10.43
C SER A 45 4.47 7.90 -9.66
N CYS A 46 3.58 7.01 -10.13
CA CYS A 46 2.35 6.67 -9.41
C CYS A 46 2.64 5.90 -8.12
N PHE A 47 3.58 4.95 -8.14
CA PHE A 47 4.01 4.23 -6.94
C PHE A 47 4.51 5.18 -5.85
N LEU A 48 5.39 6.13 -6.20
CA LEU A 48 5.89 7.13 -5.27
C LEU A 48 4.77 8.04 -4.74
N GLU A 49 3.83 8.45 -5.58
CA GLU A 49 2.71 9.28 -5.14
C GLU A 49 1.81 8.53 -4.15
N PHE A 50 1.54 7.25 -4.41
CA PHE A 50 0.78 6.41 -3.49
C PHE A 50 1.51 6.21 -2.16
N LEU A 51 2.82 5.99 -2.17
CA LEU A 51 3.63 5.93 -0.95
C LEU A 51 3.57 7.24 -0.15
N ASN A 52 3.72 8.37 -0.84
CA ASN A 52 3.72 9.69 -0.20
C ASN A 52 2.38 10.01 0.47
N ARG A 53 1.26 9.58 -0.12
CA ARG A 53 -0.09 9.91 0.39
C ARG A 53 -0.68 8.88 1.34
N LEU A 54 -0.36 7.59 1.17
CA LEU A 54 -0.93 6.50 1.96
C LEU A 54 0.05 5.93 2.98
N GLY A 55 1.33 6.25 2.86
CA GLY A 55 2.40 5.69 3.68
C GLY A 55 2.87 4.31 3.20
N ALA A 56 4.01 3.87 3.74
CA ALA A 56 4.65 2.60 3.36
C ALA A 56 3.79 1.35 3.65
N SER A 57 2.87 1.43 4.62
CA SER A 57 1.95 0.35 4.96
C SER A 57 0.97 0.02 3.83
N ALA A 58 0.72 0.95 2.90
CA ALA A 58 -0.16 0.70 1.77
C ALA A 58 0.46 -0.25 0.73
N MET A 59 1.79 -0.46 0.76
CA MET A 59 2.55 -1.33 -0.16
C MET A 59 2.02 -1.30 -1.61
N PRO A 60 1.99 -0.12 -2.27
CA PRO A 60 1.45 -0.01 -3.62
C PRO A 60 2.23 -0.91 -4.59
N MET A 61 1.52 -1.57 -5.49
CA MET A 61 2.10 -2.44 -6.51
C MET A 61 1.28 -2.42 -7.80
N ASN A 62 1.86 -2.92 -8.89
CA ASN A 62 1.23 -2.96 -10.22
C ASN A 62 0.65 -1.60 -10.63
N CYS A 63 1.41 -0.54 -10.37
CA CYS A 63 0.99 0.82 -10.64
C CYS A 63 1.02 1.12 -12.15
N SER A 64 -0.04 1.74 -12.63
CA SER A 64 -0.19 2.23 -14.00
C SER A 64 -0.60 3.70 -14.00
N CYS A 65 -0.30 4.38 -15.09
CA CYS A 65 -0.65 5.78 -15.31
C CYS A 65 -1.33 5.91 -16.67
N LYS A 66 -2.46 6.62 -16.70
CA LYS A 66 -3.19 6.94 -17.93
C LYS A 66 -3.42 8.45 -18.01
N ASP A 67 -3.05 9.05 -19.12
CA ASP A 67 -3.35 10.45 -19.39
C ASP A 67 -4.84 10.68 -19.59
N ASP A 68 -5.34 11.76 -19.01
CA ASP A 68 -6.59 12.43 -19.37
C ASP A 68 -6.25 13.76 -20.07
N PRO A 69 -6.03 13.74 -21.39
CA PRO A 69 -5.61 14.91 -22.15
C PRO A 69 -6.67 16.02 -22.16
N SER A 70 -7.95 15.70 -21.91
CA SER A 70 -9.03 16.69 -21.92
C SER A 70 -8.96 17.65 -20.74
N HIS A 71 -8.35 17.23 -19.63
CA HIS A 71 -8.35 18.00 -18.38
C HIS A 71 -6.95 18.35 -17.87
N ASN A 72 -5.90 18.07 -18.66
CA ASN A 72 -4.50 18.16 -18.23
C ASN A 72 -4.26 17.41 -16.89
N LYS A 73 -4.80 16.19 -16.83
CA LYS A 73 -4.74 15.32 -15.66
C LYS A 73 -4.24 13.95 -16.06
N ARG A 74 -3.85 13.16 -15.07
CA ARG A 74 -3.51 11.74 -15.21
C ARG A 74 -4.18 10.93 -14.11
N GLN A 75 -4.54 9.71 -14.44
CA GLN A 75 -5.08 8.73 -13.52
C GLN A 75 -3.99 7.72 -13.21
N CYS A 76 -3.61 7.67 -11.93
CA CYS A 76 -2.77 6.63 -11.37
C CYS A 76 -3.64 5.53 -10.77
N THR A 77 -3.36 4.28 -11.11
CA THR A 77 -4.05 3.12 -10.55
C THR A 77 -3.03 2.14 -10.01
N CYS A 78 -3.12 1.81 -8.72
CA CYS A 78 -2.25 0.83 -8.05
C CYS A 78 -3.10 -0.15 -7.24
N ASN A 79 -2.57 -1.35 -7.03
CA ASN A 79 -3.05 -2.25 -6.00
C ASN A 79 -2.41 -1.87 -4.67
N VAL A 80 -3.20 -1.70 -3.62
CA VAL A 80 -2.73 -1.33 -2.28
C VAL A 80 -3.27 -2.28 -1.23
N VAL A 81 -2.54 -2.44 -0.13
CA VAL A 81 -3.03 -3.14 1.06
C VAL A 81 -4.30 -2.46 1.55
N CYS A 82 -5.36 -3.25 1.72
CA CYS A 82 -6.65 -2.79 2.21
C CYS A 82 -7.13 -3.69 3.34
N ASN A 83 -7.81 -3.08 4.31
CA ASN A 83 -8.61 -3.80 5.30
C ASN A 83 -10.04 -3.88 4.76
N THR A 84 -10.65 -5.07 4.73
CA THR A 84 -12.08 -5.21 4.39
C THR A 84 -12.96 -4.54 5.43
#